data_AF-A0A948CGV1-F1
#
_entry.id   AF-A0A948CGV1-F1
#
_cell.length_a   1.000
_cell.length_b   1.000
_cell.length_c   1.000
_cell.angle_alpha   90.00
_cell.angle_beta   90.00
_cell.angle_gamma   90.00
#
_symmetry.space_group_name_H-M   'P 1'
#
loop_
_entity.id
_entity.type
_entity.pdbx_description
1 polymer ?
#
loop_
_entity_poly.entity_id
_entity_poly.type
_entity_poly.pdbx_seq_one_letter_code
_entity_poly.pdbx_strand_id
1 'polypeptide(L)'
;SSDFPTSGSAGAEGWELYQAVERPGTFPYTTEELFENPLNLPYNVSGNYTAQPMDDASVENLLARRDQYKVNAAEWMDTAAESPVDAVIYPGFLSSMGNNDASSAIFSADRSSGVITQSVGLPTVILPVGLNTEGQTNNIQIVGRAWADTEVLGMGYALEQLVDAHVRTEYAPALDWTGPAESMTSLELDQSTTGYRDQVTATVTVADDPTATGQVEVEVAGTTVLGTLSNGSVTVTLPRRTPVGTHLVTASYGGSDTVAGSAATASLRVSPAAPTIDARLASSKVKVGTKAKLRVTLDSGVKGRVPVLLYDGSSVVKTLKIGHRAGKRVTVPKLAKGRHVLTLYVVPSAENEAATSDKLVLRVRR
;
A
#
# COMPACT_ATOMS: atom_id res chain seq x y z
N SER A 1 36.52 24.50 -14.48
CA SER A 1 36.44 23.92 -15.82
C SER A 1 36.26 25.07 -16.80
N SER A 2 37.07 25.16 -17.84
CA SER A 2 36.94 26.17 -18.90
C SER A 2 35.59 26.11 -19.61
N ASP A 3 34.92 24.96 -19.53
CA ASP A 3 33.76 24.64 -20.36
C ASP A 3 32.44 25.12 -19.73
N PHE A 4 32.47 25.49 -18.44
CA PHE A 4 31.31 25.98 -17.69
C PHE A 4 31.72 27.17 -16.80
N PRO A 5 31.95 28.35 -17.38
CA PRO A 5 32.34 29.53 -16.61
C PRO A 5 31.20 29.99 -15.71
N THR A 6 31.51 30.33 -14.47
CA THR A 6 30.54 30.85 -13.49
C THR A 6 31.09 32.11 -12.85
N SER A 7 30.22 33.10 -12.61
CA SER A 7 30.50 34.29 -11.81
C SER A 7 29.48 34.40 -10.66
N GLY A 8 29.74 35.27 -9.69
CA GLY A 8 28.87 35.41 -8.52
C GLY A 8 28.99 34.28 -7.49
N SER A 9 28.20 34.38 -6.43
CA SER A 9 28.18 33.47 -5.28
C SER A 9 26.95 32.58 -5.31
N ALA A 10 27.15 31.26 -5.36
CA ALA A 10 26.07 30.28 -5.29
C ALA A 10 25.30 30.34 -3.96
N GLY A 11 25.96 30.75 -2.87
CA GLY A 11 25.32 30.94 -1.57
C GLY A 11 24.40 32.17 -1.56
N ALA A 12 24.83 33.27 -2.18
CA ALA A 12 24.00 34.47 -2.33
C ALA A 12 22.79 34.18 -3.22
N GLU A 13 23.01 33.49 -4.34
CA GLU A 13 21.95 33.02 -5.24
C GLU A 13 20.89 32.18 -4.52
N GLY A 14 21.32 31.21 -3.71
CA GLY A 14 20.41 30.37 -2.93
C GLY A 14 19.52 31.18 -1.98
N TRP A 15 20.06 32.23 -1.35
CA TRP A 15 19.28 33.13 -0.50
C TRP A 15 18.30 33.99 -1.28
N GLU A 16 18.68 34.50 -2.45
CA GLU A 16 17.77 35.26 -3.31
C GLU A 16 16.61 34.39 -3.79
N LEU A 17 16.89 33.18 -4.29
CA LEU A 17 15.85 32.22 -4.66
C LEU A 17 14.94 31.86 -3.48
N TYR A 18 15.52 31.60 -2.30
CA TYR A 18 14.74 31.31 -1.09
C TYR A 18 13.79 32.45 -0.70
N GLN A 19 14.21 33.69 -0.88
CA GLN A 19 13.39 34.88 -0.59
C GLN A 19 12.33 35.13 -1.67
N ALA A 20 12.62 34.77 -2.93
CA ALA A 20 11.69 34.91 -4.05
C ALA A 20 10.53 33.88 -4.04
N VAL A 21 10.63 32.80 -3.24
CA VAL A 21 9.54 31.82 -3.10
C VAL A 21 8.27 32.47 -2.54
N GLU A 22 7.15 32.32 -3.26
CA GLU A 22 5.85 32.82 -2.82
C GLU A 22 5.41 32.16 -1.50
N ARG A 23 5.12 32.99 -0.50
CA ARG A 23 4.71 32.57 0.86
C ARG A 23 3.60 33.47 1.37
N PRO A 24 2.74 33.01 2.31
CA PRO A 24 1.68 33.82 2.91
C PRO A 24 2.17 35.12 3.59
N GLY A 25 3.46 35.21 3.91
CA GLY A 25 4.13 36.44 4.34
C GLY A 25 5.46 36.62 3.61
N THR A 26 5.83 37.88 3.33
CA THR A 26 7.12 38.23 2.75
C THR A 26 8.25 37.91 3.74
N PHE A 27 9.37 37.39 3.24
CA PHE A 27 10.55 37.19 4.09
C PHE A 27 11.06 38.56 4.57
N PRO A 28 11.31 38.75 5.89
CA PRO A 28 11.40 40.08 6.48
C PRO A 28 12.77 40.76 6.40
N TYR A 29 13.79 40.08 5.85
CA TYR A 29 15.17 40.58 5.77
C TYR A 29 15.70 40.44 4.36
N THR A 30 16.50 41.39 3.90
CA THR A 30 17.38 41.15 2.75
C THR A 30 18.48 40.15 3.11
N THR A 31 19.19 39.62 2.11
CA THR A 31 20.36 38.75 2.35
C THR A 31 21.43 39.47 3.20
N GLU A 32 21.71 40.74 2.91
CA GLU A 32 22.68 41.56 3.66
C GLU A 32 22.23 41.75 5.11
N GLU A 33 20.98 42.16 5.33
CA GLU A 33 20.41 42.32 6.68
C GLU A 33 20.45 41.03 7.48
N LEU A 34 20.24 39.88 6.83
CA LEU A 34 20.30 38.58 7.47
C LEU A 34 21.73 38.24 7.91
N PHE A 35 22.73 38.40 7.04
CA PHE A 35 24.12 38.02 7.35
C PHE A 35 24.80 38.99 8.32
N GLU A 36 24.45 40.26 8.31
CA GLU A 36 25.02 41.26 9.23
C GLU A 36 24.27 41.37 10.56
N ASN A 37 23.20 40.58 10.76
CA ASN A 37 22.38 40.66 11.96
C ASN A 37 23.18 40.24 13.22
N PRO A 38 23.33 41.13 14.23
CA PRO A 38 24.06 40.81 15.45
C PRO A 38 23.38 39.75 16.33
N LEU A 39 22.13 39.36 16.02
CA LEU A 39 21.43 38.25 16.68
C LEU A 39 21.84 36.88 16.14
N ASN A 40 22.59 36.80 15.05
CA ASN A 40 23.19 35.55 14.62
C ASN A 40 24.24 35.07 15.63
N LEU A 41 24.56 33.78 15.59
CA LEU A 41 25.69 33.24 16.33
C LEU A 41 26.96 34.02 15.95
N PRO A 42 27.85 34.35 16.89
CA PRO A 42 28.97 35.28 16.63
C PRO A 42 29.86 34.93 15.43
N TYR A 43 29.98 33.65 15.09
CA TYR A 43 30.75 33.14 13.94
C TYR A 43 29.99 33.19 12.60
N ASN A 44 28.70 33.53 12.60
CA ASN A 44 27.85 33.66 11.43
C ASN A 44 27.53 35.13 11.08
N VAL A 45 27.96 36.09 11.91
CA VAL A 45 27.78 37.53 11.65
C VAL A 45 28.87 38.00 10.68
N SER A 46 28.47 38.45 9.49
CA SER A 46 29.35 39.14 8.56
C SER A 46 29.55 40.60 9.01
N GLY A 47 30.78 41.10 8.96
CA GLY A 47 31.06 42.52 9.23
C GLY A 47 30.95 43.43 8.01
N ASN A 48 30.80 42.85 6.81
CA ASN A 48 30.58 43.56 5.54
C ASN A 48 30.18 42.55 4.46
N TYR A 49 28.88 42.33 4.25
CA TYR A 49 28.36 41.38 3.27
C TYR A 49 28.32 42.01 1.86
N THR A 50 29.20 41.54 0.97
CA THR A 50 29.29 42.07 -0.42
C THR A 50 29.07 41.01 -1.51
N ALA A 51 28.63 39.80 -1.14
CA ALA A 51 28.49 38.71 -2.10
C ALA A 51 27.32 38.96 -3.05
N GLN A 52 27.61 38.93 -4.35
CA GLN A 52 26.61 39.05 -5.40
C GLN A 52 26.06 37.67 -5.78
N PRO A 53 24.76 37.54 -6.11
CA PRO A 53 24.17 36.31 -6.63
C PRO A 53 24.81 35.88 -7.95
N MET A 54 24.49 34.66 -8.39
CA MET A 54 24.87 34.20 -9.72
C MET A 54 23.90 34.82 -10.75
N ASP A 55 24.36 35.08 -11.96
CA ASP A 55 23.41 35.33 -13.06
C ASP A 55 22.83 34.02 -13.59
N ASP A 56 21.72 34.10 -14.32
CA ASP A 56 21.03 32.92 -14.89
C ASP A 56 22.00 32.02 -15.68
N ALA A 57 22.90 32.62 -16.45
CA ALA A 57 23.91 31.89 -17.23
C ALA A 57 24.90 31.14 -16.33
N SER A 58 25.35 31.73 -15.22
CA SER A 58 26.21 31.07 -14.24
C SER A 58 25.47 29.96 -13.50
N VAL A 59 24.17 30.12 -13.23
CA VAL A 59 23.33 29.05 -12.64
C VAL A 59 23.21 27.88 -13.62
N GLU A 60 22.87 28.13 -14.87
CA GLU A 60 22.81 27.10 -15.93
C GLU A 60 24.16 26.38 -16.08
N ASN A 61 25.26 27.13 -16.13
CA ASN A 61 26.61 26.56 -16.23
C ASN A 61 26.98 25.74 -14.98
N LEU A 62 26.57 26.18 -13.78
CA LEU A 62 26.78 25.42 -12.55
C LEU A 62 26.04 24.07 -12.60
N LEU A 63 24.79 24.06 -13.07
CA LEU A 63 23.99 22.84 -13.22
C LEU A 63 24.55 21.92 -14.30
N ALA A 64 24.89 22.46 -15.48
CA ALA A 64 25.51 21.71 -16.56
C ALA A 64 26.85 21.08 -16.14
N ARG A 65 27.65 21.81 -15.35
CA ARG A 65 28.89 21.28 -14.77
C ARG A 65 28.63 20.09 -13.83
N ARG A 66 27.55 20.12 -13.04
CA ARG A 66 27.17 19.00 -12.16
C ARG A 66 26.75 17.79 -12.98
N ASP A 67 25.99 17.98 -14.05
CA ASP A 67 25.56 16.88 -14.91
C ASP A 67 26.73 16.28 -15.69
N GLN A 68 27.64 17.11 -16.22
CA GLN A 68 28.87 16.62 -16.85
C GLN A 68 29.74 15.84 -15.85
N TYR A 69 29.80 16.27 -14.58
CA TYR A 69 30.54 15.52 -13.56
C TYR A 69 29.97 14.11 -13.35
N LYS A 70 28.63 13.95 -13.35
CA LYS A 70 27.99 12.62 -13.24
C LYS A 70 28.35 11.72 -14.42
N VAL A 71 28.40 12.28 -15.64
CA VAL A 71 28.84 11.55 -16.85
C VAL A 71 30.29 11.12 -16.71
N ASN A 72 31.18 12.04 -16.35
CA ASN A 72 32.61 11.74 -16.17
C ASN A 72 32.84 10.66 -15.10
N ALA A 73 32.08 10.71 -14.00
CA ALA A 73 32.16 9.69 -12.94
C ALA A 73 31.71 8.31 -13.45
N ALA A 74 30.64 8.25 -14.23
CA ALA A 74 30.18 7.00 -14.84
C ALA A 74 31.20 6.44 -15.83
N GLU A 75 31.73 7.26 -16.73
CA GLU A 75 32.76 6.86 -17.70
C GLU A 75 34.04 6.38 -16.99
N TRP A 76 34.43 7.06 -15.92
CA TRP A 76 35.56 6.65 -15.10
C TRP A 76 35.29 5.28 -14.44
N MET A 77 34.10 5.05 -13.86
CA MET A 77 33.74 3.74 -13.29
C MET A 77 33.72 2.61 -14.34
N ASP A 78 33.47 2.93 -15.61
CA ASP A 78 33.52 1.95 -16.71
C ASP A 78 34.96 1.60 -17.15
N THR A 79 35.93 2.49 -16.90
CA THR A 79 37.24 2.43 -17.57
C THR A 79 38.46 2.44 -16.65
N ALA A 80 38.30 2.83 -15.38
CA ALA A 80 39.43 3.07 -14.48
C ALA A 80 40.06 1.81 -13.86
N ALA A 81 39.36 0.66 -13.95
CA ALA A 81 39.82 -0.63 -13.43
C ALA A 81 39.90 -1.67 -14.54
N GLU A 82 40.47 -2.85 -14.24
CA GLU A 82 40.55 -3.99 -15.19
C GLU A 82 39.17 -4.45 -15.68
N SER A 83 38.12 -4.14 -14.93
CA SER A 83 36.72 -4.38 -15.30
C SER A 83 35.86 -3.21 -14.79
N PRO A 84 34.73 -2.92 -15.46
CA PRO A 84 33.78 -1.91 -14.99
C PRO A 84 33.36 -2.17 -13.55
N VAL A 85 33.19 -1.09 -12.78
CA VAL A 85 32.72 -1.16 -11.39
C VAL A 85 31.33 -0.52 -11.26
N ASP A 86 30.53 -1.06 -10.35
CA ASP A 86 29.19 -0.54 -10.02
C ASP A 86 29.24 0.59 -8.98
N ALA A 87 30.29 0.59 -8.15
CA ALA A 87 30.55 1.61 -7.15
C ALA A 87 32.04 1.74 -6.83
N VAL A 88 32.39 2.84 -6.18
CA VAL A 88 33.74 3.18 -5.74
C VAL A 88 33.75 3.30 -4.22
N ILE A 89 34.72 2.64 -3.60
CA ILE A 89 34.92 2.68 -2.16
C ILE A 89 36.16 3.53 -1.86
N TYR A 90 36.03 4.48 -0.94
CA TYR A 90 37.17 5.27 -0.44
C TYR A 90 37.05 5.56 1.07
N PRO A 91 38.17 5.80 1.77
CA PRO A 91 38.14 6.19 3.18
C PRO A 91 37.44 7.53 3.34
N GLY A 92 36.55 7.66 4.34
CA GLY A 92 35.96 8.96 4.63
C GLY A 92 36.94 9.93 5.25
N PHE A 93 37.70 9.49 6.26
CA PHE A 93 38.76 10.31 6.84
C PHE A 93 40.15 9.81 6.44
N LEU A 94 40.95 10.71 5.85
CA LEU A 94 42.37 10.48 5.55
C LEU A 94 43.29 10.80 6.75
N SER A 95 42.73 11.28 7.86
CA SER A 95 43.44 11.63 9.08
C SER A 95 42.59 11.36 10.32
N SER A 96 43.21 11.26 11.49
CA SER A 96 42.48 11.19 12.77
C SER A 96 41.53 12.39 12.91
N MET A 97 40.44 12.21 13.67
CA MET A 97 39.47 13.28 13.89
C MET A 97 40.15 14.45 14.63
N GLY A 98 40.53 15.47 13.87
CA GLY A 98 40.96 16.75 14.43
C GLY A 98 39.79 17.49 15.09
N ASN A 99 40.10 18.26 16.13
CA ASN A 99 39.17 19.21 16.75
C ASN A 99 38.78 20.25 15.70
N ASN A 100 37.55 20.16 15.16
CA ASN A 100 37.18 20.93 13.98
C ASN A 100 36.40 22.18 14.37
N ASP A 101 37.06 23.32 14.21
CA ASP A 101 36.46 24.67 14.19
C ASP A 101 36.54 25.24 12.76
N ALA A 102 36.46 24.40 11.72
CA ALA A 102 36.46 24.82 10.33
C ALA A 102 35.03 24.83 9.75
N SER A 103 34.62 25.99 9.25
CA SER A 103 33.38 26.21 8.51
C SER A 103 33.53 25.77 7.05
N SER A 104 33.08 24.55 6.70
CA SER A 104 32.85 24.18 5.29
C SER A 104 31.37 23.93 5.03
N ALA A 105 30.85 24.53 3.96
CA ALA A 105 29.49 24.28 3.47
C ALA A 105 29.35 22.94 2.71
N ILE A 106 30.44 22.20 2.57
CA ILE A 106 30.47 20.83 2.05
C ILE A 106 30.48 19.90 3.26
N PHE A 107 29.66 18.84 3.22
CA PHE A 107 29.53 17.87 4.30
C PHE A 107 30.92 17.38 4.74
N SER A 108 31.21 17.56 6.03
CA SER A 108 32.55 17.46 6.65
C SER A 108 33.22 16.06 6.60
N ALA A 109 32.56 15.08 5.98
CA ALA A 109 33.06 13.72 5.84
C ALA A 109 34.05 13.55 4.68
N ASP A 110 34.11 14.48 3.71
CA ASP A 110 35.20 14.52 2.74
C ASP A 110 36.31 15.47 3.23
N ARG A 111 37.26 14.95 4.00
CA ARG A 111 38.47 15.70 4.38
C ARG A 111 39.57 15.45 3.36
N SER A 112 39.55 16.25 2.28
CA SER A 112 40.63 16.29 1.28
C SER A 112 40.79 15.00 0.47
N SER A 113 39.74 14.16 0.32
CA SER A 113 39.78 13.06 -0.64
C SER A 113 39.76 13.56 -2.09
N GLY A 114 39.23 14.77 -2.30
CA GLY A 114 39.08 15.38 -3.63
C GLY A 114 37.94 14.77 -4.45
N VAL A 115 37.16 13.86 -3.85
CA VAL A 115 36.05 13.15 -4.47
C VAL A 115 34.75 13.90 -4.17
N ILE A 116 34.32 14.71 -5.13
CA ILE A 116 33.14 15.58 -4.98
C ILE A 116 31.90 14.81 -5.41
N THR A 117 31.19 14.17 -4.48
CA THR A 117 30.10 13.23 -4.83
C THR A 117 28.73 13.72 -4.40
N GLN A 118 28.60 14.26 -3.19
CA GLN A 118 27.30 14.65 -2.64
C GLN A 118 26.77 15.97 -3.24
N SER A 119 27.63 16.98 -3.38
CA SER A 119 27.20 18.30 -3.90
C SER A 119 26.84 18.26 -5.39
N VAL A 120 27.32 17.26 -6.12
CA VAL A 120 26.98 17.02 -7.53
C VAL A 120 25.76 16.11 -7.69
N GLY A 121 25.37 15.37 -6.65
CA GLY A 121 24.19 14.48 -6.64
C GLY A 121 24.49 13.03 -7.05
N LEU A 122 25.68 12.51 -6.72
CA LEU A 122 25.97 11.08 -6.81
C LEU A 122 25.57 10.39 -5.49
N PRO A 123 24.84 9.26 -5.55
CA PRO A 123 24.42 8.53 -4.36
C PRO A 123 25.65 8.03 -3.60
N THR A 124 25.71 8.37 -2.31
CA THR A 124 26.85 8.09 -1.44
C THR A 124 26.33 7.60 -0.09
N VAL A 125 26.72 6.40 0.32
CA VAL A 125 26.52 5.93 1.70
C VAL A 125 27.85 6.02 2.46
N ILE A 126 27.77 6.46 3.72
CA ILE A 126 28.92 6.64 4.60
C ILE A 126 28.70 5.74 5.81
N LEU A 127 29.53 4.70 5.97
CA LEU A 127 29.32 3.67 6.98
C LEU A 127 30.53 3.52 7.90
N PRO A 128 30.34 3.47 9.23
CA PRO A 128 31.43 3.17 10.14
C PRO A 128 31.96 1.77 9.87
N VAL A 129 33.29 1.63 9.86
CA VAL A 129 33.95 0.33 9.64
C VAL A 129 34.87 -0.08 10.80
N GLY A 130 34.96 0.75 11.82
CA GLY A 130 35.71 0.44 13.03
C GLY A 130 36.27 1.68 13.69
N LEU A 131 37.25 1.45 14.55
CA LEU A 131 37.98 2.48 15.28
C LEU A 131 39.40 2.62 14.74
N ASN A 132 39.93 3.84 14.74
CA ASN A 132 41.37 4.05 14.59
C ASN A 132 42.13 3.72 15.89
N THR A 133 43.45 3.86 15.87
CA THR A 133 44.34 3.62 17.03
C THR A 133 44.07 4.54 18.21
N GLU A 134 43.37 5.66 18.00
CA GLU A 134 42.96 6.61 19.03
C GLU A 134 41.55 6.33 19.57
N GLY A 135 40.88 5.26 19.13
CA GLY A 135 39.52 4.90 19.54
C GLY A 135 38.41 5.75 18.91
N GLN A 136 38.73 6.51 17.86
CA GLN A 136 37.77 7.33 17.12
C GLN A 136 37.14 6.52 16.00
N THR A 137 35.85 6.72 15.74
CA THR A 137 35.17 6.05 14.63
C THR A 137 35.78 6.47 13.29
N ASN A 138 36.06 5.48 12.45
CA ASN A 138 36.41 5.70 11.06
C ASN A 138 35.35 5.06 10.15
N ASN A 139 35.19 5.61 8.95
CA ASN A 139 34.17 5.20 8.02
C ASN A 139 34.75 5.01 6.61
N ILE A 140 34.02 4.26 5.80
CA ILE A 140 34.21 4.26 4.35
C ILE A 140 33.01 4.89 3.68
N GLN A 141 33.23 5.45 2.51
CA GLN A 141 32.19 5.95 1.64
C GLN A 141 32.08 5.01 0.43
N ILE A 142 30.84 4.68 0.06
CA ILE A 142 30.53 3.92 -1.15
C ILE A 142 29.75 4.86 -2.05
N VAL A 143 30.30 5.13 -3.24
CA VAL A 143 29.70 6.04 -4.22
C VAL A 143 29.30 5.28 -5.46
N GLY A 144 28.05 5.42 -5.85
CA GLY A 144 27.54 4.87 -7.09
C GLY A 144 27.35 5.93 -8.18
N ARG A 145 26.80 5.45 -9.30
CA ARG A 145 26.40 6.27 -10.43
C ARG A 145 25.18 7.11 -10.07
N ALA A 146 24.97 8.21 -10.79
CA ALA A 146 23.75 8.99 -10.65
C ALA A 146 22.52 8.08 -10.77
N TRP A 147 21.58 8.21 -9.83
CA TRP A 147 20.32 7.46 -9.76
C TRP A 147 20.43 5.96 -9.40
N ALA A 148 21.61 5.49 -8.97
CA ALA A 148 21.83 4.13 -8.48
C ALA A 148 21.62 3.99 -6.95
N ASP A 149 20.71 4.78 -6.38
CA ASP A 149 20.50 4.89 -4.94
C ASP A 149 20.17 3.53 -4.29
N THR A 150 19.36 2.71 -4.97
CA THR A 150 18.92 1.41 -4.43
C THR A 150 20.10 0.43 -4.31
N GLU A 151 20.94 0.35 -5.34
CA GLU A 151 22.13 -0.49 -5.36
C GLU A 151 23.14 -0.04 -4.31
N VAL A 152 23.38 1.27 -4.21
CA VAL A 152 24.31 1.85 -3.23
C VAL A 152 23.83 1.62 -1.81
N LEU A 153 22.52 1.78 -1.55
CA LEU A 153 21.92 1.45 -0.26
C LEU A 153 22.03 -0.05 0.06
N GLY A 154 21.79 -0.91 -0.92
CA GLY A 154 21.94 -2.37 -0.77
C GLY A 154 23.38 -2.77 -0.43
N MET A 155 24.37 -2.17 -1.10
CA MET A 155 25.79 -2.36 -0.79
C MET A 155 26.14 -1.85 0.61
N GLY A 156 25.61 -0.68 0.99
CA GLY A 156 25.79 -0.12 2.32
C GLY A 156 25.23 -1.02 3.41
N TYR A 157 24.01 -1.51 3.23
CA TYR A 157 23.38 -2.46 4.13
C TYR A 157 24.20 -3.75 4.25
N ALA A 158 24.64 -4.33 3.13
CA ALA A 158 25.47 -5.53 3.15
C ALA A 158 26.78 -5.33 3.94
N LEU A 159 27.43 -4.17 3.81
CA LEU A 159 28.61 -3.83 4.58
C LEU A 159 28.31 -3.67 6.07
N GLU A 160 27.23 -2.97 6.41
CA GLU A 160 26.78 -2.78 7.79
C GLU A 160 26.59 -4.13 8.50
N GLN A 161 25.92 -5.07 7.84
CA GLN A 161 25.69 -6.43 8.37
C GLN A 161 26.99 -7.23 8.54
N LEU A 162 28.02 -6.95 7.75
CA LEU A 162 29.30 -7.65 7.83
C LEU A 162 30.21 -7.09 8.93
N VAL A 163 30.25 -5.76 9.06
CA VAL A 163 31.25 -5.08 9.87
C VAL A 163 30.77 -4.84 11.30
N ASP A 164 29.47 -4.54 11.50
CA ASP A 164 28.87 -4.24 12.80
C ASP A 164 29.72 -3.30 13.70
N ALA A 165 30.29 -2.24 13.10
CA ALA A 165 31.15 -1.29 13.80
C ALA A 165 30.39 -0.19 14.55
N HIS A 166 29.19 -0.49 15.03
CA HIS A 166 28.36 0.45 15.77
C HIS A 166 29.03 0.84 17.09
N VAL A 167 29.31 2.13 17.27
CA VAL A 167 29.82 2.67 18.53
C VAL A 167 28.69 3.41 19.23
N ARG A 168 28.26 2.90 20.38
CA ARG A 168 27.27 3.57 21.23
C ARG A 168 28.01 4.49 22.21
N THR A 169 27.52 5.72 22.36
CA THR A 169 28.04 6.64 23.36
C THR A 169 27.61 6.21 24.76
N GLU A 170 28.54 6.24 25.71
CA GLU A 170 28.24 6.05 27.14
C GLU A 170 27.72 7.34 27.78
N TYR A 171 27.92 8.50 27.14
CA TYR A 171 27.54 9.81 27.66
C TYR A 171 26.05 10.15 27.43
N ALA A 172 25.41 9.46 26.50
CA ALA A 172 23.99 9.57 26.21
C ALA A 172 23.46 8.17 25.88
N PRO A 173 23.35 7.27 26.88
CA PRO A 173 22.83 5.93 26.65
C PRO A 173 21.43 6.04 26.05
N ALA A 174 21.13 5.13 25.11
CA ALA A 174 19.76 4.98 24.64
C ALA A 174 18.86 4.78 25.86
N LEU A 175 17.74 5.51 25.91
CA LEU A 175 16.74 5.27 26.93
C LEU A 175 16.26 3.83 26.82
N ASP A 176 16.05 3.18 27.97
CA ASP A 176 15.40 1.88 27.98
C ASP A 176 14.05 2.02 27.29
N TRP A 177 13.88 1.24 26.23
CA TRP A 177 12.62 1.18 25.55
C TRP A 177 11.59 0.53 26.48
N THR A 178 10.56 1.30 26.85
CA THR A 178 9.54 0.93 27.84
C THR A 178 8.15 0.79 27.24
N GLY A 179 8.01 1.07 25.94
CA GLY A 179 6.73 0.99 25.24
C GLY A 179 6.47 -0.40 24.69
N PRO A 180 5.27 -0.66 24.17
CA PRO A 180 5.03 -1.79 23.30
C PRO A 180 5.49 -1.46 21.86
N ALA A 181 6.00 -2.45 21.11
CA ALA A 181 6.66 -2.25 19.81
C ALA A 181 5.65 -1.86 18.76
N GLU A 182 5.97 -0.87 17.91
CA GLU A 182 5.08 -0.55 16.81
C GLU A 182 4.84 -1.80 15.95
N SER A 183 3.59 -2.00 15.58
CA SER A 183 3.17 -3.12 14.75
C SER A 183 2.44 -2.64 13.52
N MET A 184 2.52 -3.43 12.45
CA MET A 184 1.75 -3.21 11.24
C MET A 184 0.81 -4.38 11.01
N THR A 185 -0.49 -4.13 11.05
CA THR A 185 -1.49 -5.12 10.65
C THR A 185 -1.70 -5.06 9.13
N SER A 186 -1.80 -6.21 8.49
CA SER A 186 -2.28 -6.38 7.13
C SER A 186 -3.50 -7.30 7.11
N LEU A 187 -4.39 -7.08 6.16
CA LEU A 187 -5.63 -7.82 5.99
C LEU A 187 -5.78 -8.21 4.51
N GLU A 188 -5.85 -9.52 4.27
CA GLU A 188 -6.09 -10.09 2.95
C GLU A 188 -7.38 -10.93 2.95
N LEU A 189 -8.23 -10.70 1.96
CA LEU A 189 -9.41 -11.54 1.73
C LEU A 189 -9.08 -12.56 0.64
N ASP A 190 -9.54 -13.81 0.80
CA ASP A 190 -9.40 -14.84 -0.24
C ASP A 190 -10.10 -14.43 -1.56
N GLN A 191 -11.09 -13.55 -1.47
CA GLN A 191 -11.80 -12.94 -2.58
C GLN A 191 -12.34 -11.55 -2.19
N SER A 192 -12.24 -10.58 -3.11
CA SER A 192 -12.78 -9.22 -2.91
C SER A 192 -14.26 -9.07 -3.34
N THR A 193 -14.78 -10.07 -4.05
CA THR A 193 -16.20 -10.15 -4.44
C THR A 193 -16.71 -11.56 -4.18
N THR A 194 -17.91 -11.67 -3.64
CA THR A 194 -18.54 -12.95 -3.29
C THR A 194 -20.06 -12.91 -3.52
N GLY A 195 -20.70 -14.07 -3.66
CA GLY A 195 -22.15 -14.19 -3.67
C GLY A 195 -22.75 -14.18 -2.26
N TYR A 196 -23.99 -13.73 -2.12
CA TYR A 196 -24.67 -13.75 -0.84
C TYR A 196 -24.71 -15.18 -0.27
N ARG A 197 -24.15 -15.34 0.93
CA ARG A 197 -24.01 -16.60 1.70
C ARG A 197 -22.89 -17.55 1.29
N ASP A 198 -22.10 -17.17 0.30
CA ASP A 198 -20.82 -17.81 0.03
C ASP A 198 -19.85 -17.57 1.20
N GLN A 199 -18.84 -18.43 1.30
CA GLN A 199 -17.85 -18.33 2.37
C GLN A 199 -16.68 -17.47 1.89
N VAL A 200 -16.27 -16.55 2.74
CA VAL A 200 -15.08 -15.71 2.57
C VAL A 200 -14.22 -15.89 3.81
N THR A 201 -12.91 -15.98 3.62
CA THR A 201 -11.94 -16.02 4.70
C THR A 201 -11.07 -14.78 4.65
N ALA A 202 -10.73 -14.26 5.82
CA ALA A 202 -9.83 -13.13 6.00
C ALA A 202 -8.57 -13.62 6.70
N THR A 203 -7.41 -13.41 6.09
CA THR A 203 -6.11 -13.64 6.71
C THR A 203 -5.59 -12.31 7.24
N VAL A 204 -5.28 -12.28 8.53
CA VAL A 204 -4.69 -11.14 9.21
C VAL A 204 -3.26 -11.49 9.57
N THR A 205 -2.32 -10.60 9.24
CA THR A 205 -0.92 -10.71 9.67
C THR A 205 -0.55 -9.45 10.44
N VAL A 206 0.15 -9.61 11.54
CA VAL A 206 0.73 -8.52 12.33
C VAL A 206 2.24 -8.67 12.23
N ALA A 207 2.89 -7.68 11.61
CA ALA A 207 4.33 -7.62 11.45
C ALA A 207 4.94 -6.72 12.52
N ASP A 208 5.84 -7.28 13.32
CA ASP A 208 6.41 -6.68 14.51
C ASP A 208 7.60 -7.50 15.05
N ASP A 209 8.38 -6.89 15.96
CA ASP A 209 9.46 -7.52 16.72
C ASP A 209 9.42 -6.99 18.17
N PRO A 210 9.13 -7.83 19.18
CA PRO A 210 8.97 -9.29 19.15
C PRO A 210 7.60 -9.74 18.61
N THR A 211 7.55 -10.86 17.88
CA THR A 211 6.35 -11.38 17.19
C THR A 211 5.04 -11.29 17.98
N ALA A 212 4.01 -10.71 17.34
CA ALA A 212 2.72 -10.48 17.95
C ALA A 212 2.00 -11.78 18.32
N THR A 213 1.43 -11.78 19.52
CA THR A 213 0.55 -12.83 20.03
C THR A 213 -0.76 -12.23 20.52
N GLY A 214 -1.77 -13.07 20.74
CA GLY A 214 -3.07 -12.63 21.27
C GLY A 214 -4.18 -12.63 20.23
N GLN A 215 -5.27 -11.93 20.52
CA GLN A 215 -6.46 -11.92 19.69
C GLN A 215 -6.47 -10.77 18.68
N VAL A 216 -7.05 -11.05 17.52
CA VAL A 216 -7.42 -10.08 16.50
C VAL A 216 -8.93 -10.11 16.34
N GLU A 217 -9.52 -8.93 16.23
CA GLU A 217 -10.93 -8.74 15.93
C GLU A 217 -11.10 -8.40 14.44
N VAL A 218 -11.97 -9.12 13.74
CA VAL A 218 -12.32 -8.81 12.35
C VAL A 218 -13.81 -8.49 12.27
N GLU A 219 -14.13 -7.25 11.96
CA GLU A 219 -15.50 -6.76 11.82
C GLU A 219 -15.89 -6.62 10.36
N VAL A 220 -17.10 -7.08 10.01
CA VAL A 220 -17.75 -6.78 8.74
C VAL A 220 -19.24 -6.58 8.97
N ALA A 221 -19.79 -5.48 8.44
CA ALA A 221 -21.21 -5.13 8.54
C ALA A 221 -21.77 -5.20 9.99
N GLY A 222 -21.00 -4.72 10.97
CA GLY A 222 -21.38 -4.72 12.40
C GLY A 222 -21.35 -6.08 13.07
N THR A 223 -20.76 -7.11 12.43
CA THR A 223 -20.54 -8.42 13.05
C THR A 223 -19.05 -8.67 13.20
N THR A 224 -18.61 -8.96 14.43
CA THR A 224 -17.21 -9.22 14.77
C THR A 224 -16.92 -10.72 14.88
N VAL A 225 -15.80 -11.14 14.34
CA VAL A 225 -15.23 -12.48 14.46
C VAL A 225 -13.86 -12.37 15.12
N LEU A 226 -13.56 -13.27 16.05
CA LEU A 226 -12.28 -13.30 16.75
C LEU A 226 -11.37 -14.36 16.15
N GLY A 227 -10.09 -14.01 16.00
CA GLY A 227 -8.99 -14.91 15.66
C GLY A 227 -7.89 -14.83 16.71
N THR A 228 -7.14 -15.92 16.92
CA THR A 228 -5.94 -15.91 17.76
C THR A 228 -4.70 -16.05 16.88
N LEU A 229 -3.74 -15.13 17.03
CA LEU A 229 -2.49 -15.14 16.28
C LEU A 229 -1.65 -16.35 16.66
N SER A 230 -1.09 -16.99 15.64
CA SER A 230 -0.05 -18.00 15.76
C SER A 230 1.09 -17.58 14.83
N ASN A 231 2.27 -17.25 15.41
CA ASN A 231 3.41 -16.70 14.67
C ASN A 231 3.05 -15.42 13.88
N GLY A 232 2.37 -14.46 14.52
CA GLY A 232 1.99 -13.19 13.90
C GLY A 232 0.88 -13.28 12.84
N SER A 233 0.24 -14.44 12.63
CA SER A 233 -0.80 -14.59 11.61
C SER A 233 -2.01 -15.41 12.07
N VAL A 234 -3.19 -15.12 11.52
CA VAL A 234 -4.43 -15.88 11.72
C VAL A 234 -5.36 -15.77 10.52
N THR A 235 -6.06 -16.86 10.19
CA THR A 235 -7.17 -16.86 9.22
C THR A 235 -8.50 -17.05 9.93
N VAL A 236 -9.45 -16.15 9.68
CA VAL A 236 -10.81 -16.21 10.22
C VAL A 236 -11.84 -16.34 9.10
N THR A 237 -12.97 -17.00 9.39
CA THR A 237 -14.11 -17.08 8.46
C THR A 237 -15.06 -15.91 8.71
N LEU A 238 -15.37 -15.13 7.66
CA LEU A 238 -16.35 -14.05 7.76
C LEU A 238 -17.79 -14.59 7.83
N PRO A 239 -18.72 -13.84 8.43
CA PRO A 239 -20.13 -14.24 8.53
C PRO A 239 -20.78 -14.45 7.16
N ARG A 240 -21.36 -15.63 6.92
CA ARG A 240 -22.13 -15.94 5.70
C ARG A 240 -23.47 -15.17 5.57
N ARG A 241 -23.73 -14.21 6.45
CA ARG A 241 -24.98 -13.40 6.45
C ARG A 241 -24.69 -11.92 6.26
N THR A 242 -23.48 -11.56 5.84
CA THR A 242 -23.16 -10.21 5.41
C THR A 242 -24.18 -9.78 4.33
N PRO A 243 -24.88 -8.65 4.52
CA PRO A 243 -25.88 -8.19 3.57
C PRO A 243 -25.31 -7.98 2.16
N VAL A 244 -26.17 -7.97 1.13
CA VAL A 244 -25.75 -7.57 -0.22
C VAL A 244 -25.34 -6.10 -0.23
N GLY A 245 -24.21 -5.79 -0.88
CA GLY A 245 -23.62 -4.47 -0.91
C GLY A 245 -22.09 -4.50 -0.80
N THR A 246 -21.47 -3.32 -0.75
CA THR A 246 -20.04 -3.17 -0.48
C THR A 246 -19.85 -2.88 1.00
N HIS A 247 -18.95 -3.62 1.65
CA HIS A 247 -18.66 -3.51 3.08
C HIS A 247 -17.18 -3.27 3.30
N LEU A 248 -16.86 -2.42 4.27
CA LEU A 248 -15.52 -2.30 4.80
C LEU A 248 -15.32 -3.41 5.83
N VAL A 249 -14.31 -4.25 5.61
CA VAL A 249 -13.84 -5.24 6.57
C VAL A 249 -12.69 -4.60 7.34
N THR A 250 -12.76 -4.60 8.66
CA THR A 250 -11.74 -4.01 9.54
C THR A 250 -11.15 -5.09 10.41
N ALA A 251 -9.83 -5.28 10.33
CA ALA A 251 -9.07 -6.11 11.25
C ALA A 251 -8.35 -5.22 12.26
N SER A 252 -8.56 -5.47 13.54
CA SER A 252 -7.97 -4.72 14.64
C SER A 252 -7.19 -5.66 15.56
N TYR A 253 -5.92 -5.36 15.76
CA TYR A 253 -5.10 -5.95 16.81
C TYR A 253 -5.04 -4.98 17.99
N GLY A 254 -5.51 -5.40 19.16
CA GLY A 254 -5.59 -4.55 20.35
C GLY A 254 -4.25 -4.23 21.01
N GLY A 255 -3.17 -4.88 20.57
CA GLY A 255 -1.86 -4.82 21.20
C GLY A 255 -1.71 -5.80 22.37
N SER A 256 -0.55 -5.76 22.99
CA SER A 256 -0.11 -6.50 24.18
C SER A 256 0.84 -5.62 25.00
N ASP A 257 1.37 -6.16 26.10
CA ASP A 257 2.37 -5.46 26.93
C ASP A 257 3.66 -5.13 26.14
N THR A 258 3.96 -5.90 25.08
CA THR A 258 5.20 -5.79 24.30
C THR A 258 4.98 -5.33 22.86
N VAL A 259 3.75 -5.27 22.36
CA VAL A 259 3.43 -4.93 20.96
C VAL A 259 2.22 -3.99 20.91
N ALA A 260 2.33 -2.86 20.23
CA ALA A 260 1.30 -1.85 20.18
C ALA A 260 0.07 -2.36 19.39
N GLY A 261 -1.06 -1.67 19.54
CA GLY A 261 -2.24 -1.96 18.73
C GLY A 261 -2.10 -1.38 17.32
N SER A 262 -2.65 -2.08 16.33
CA SER A 262 -2.70 -1.64 14.94
C SER A 262 -3.94 -2.17 14.24
N ALA A 263 -4.30 -1.60 13.08
CA ALA A 263 -5.47 -2.01 12.33
C ALA A 263 -5.25 -1.94 10.82
N ALA A 264 -6.02 -2.74 10.08
CA ALA A 264 -6.03 -2.78 8.62
C ALA A 264 -7.47 -2.88 8.11
N THR A 265 -7.68 -2.46 6.86
CA THR A 265 -9.00 -2.54 6.22
C THR A 265 -8.93 -3.14 4.83
N ALA A 266 -10.02 -3.80 4.41
CA ALA A 266 -10.21 -4.34 3.08
C ALA A 266 -11.66 -4.15 2.63
N SER A 267 -11.92 -4.06 1.32
CA SER A 267 -13.27 -3.91 0.78
C SER A 267 -13.81 -5.25 0.29
N LEU A 268 -15.03 -5.62 0.73
CA LEU A 268 -15.73 -6.82 0.30
C LEU A 268 -17.04 -6.46 -0.40
N ARG A 269 -17.20 -6.87 -1.66
CA ARG A 269 -18.45 -6.73 -2.40
C ARG A 269 -19.27 -8.03 -2.36
N VAL A 270 -20.46 -7.98 -1.78
CA VAL A 270 -21.42 -9.09 -1.74
C VAL A 270 -22.49 -8.88 -2.79
N SER A 271 -22.58 -9.77 -3.77
CA SER A 271 -23.59 -9.75 -4.84
C SER A 271 -24.83 -10.59 -4.46
N PRO A 272 -26.02 -10.30 -4.99
CA PRO A 272 -27.18 -11.18 -4.81
C PRO A 272 -26.88 -12.61 -5.26
N ALA A 273 -27.50 -13.60 -4.60
CA ALA A 273 -27.34 -14.99 -5.01
C ALA A 273 -28.06 -15.25 -6.35
N ALA A 274 -27.44 -16.00 -7.25
CA ALA A 274 -28.05 -16.40 -8.52
C ALA A 274 -28.86 -17.69 -8.34
N PRO A 275 -30.21 -17.66 -8.40
CA PRO A 275 -31.02 -18.85 -8.17
C PRO A 275 -31.11 -19.74 -9.42
N THR A 276 -31.31 -21.03 -9.22
CA THR A 276 -31.68 -21.98 -10.29
C THR A 276 -33.05 -22.60 -10.00
N ILE A 277 -33.90 -22.67 -11.03
CA ILE A 277 -35.25 -23.23 -10.91
C ILE A 277 -35.54 -24.24 -12.01
N ASP A 278 -35.74 -25.48 -11.57
CA ASP A 278 -36.12 -26.60 -12.42
C ASP A 278 -37.57 -27.00 -12.15
N ALA A 279 -38.31 -27.28 -13.22
CA ALA A 279 -39.68 -27.76 -13.08
C ALA A 279 -40.00 -28.85 -14.10
N ARG A 280 -40.82 -29.81 -13.69
CA ARG A 280 -41.29 -30.91 -14.54
C ARG A 280 -42.77 -31.15 -14.33
N LEU A 281 -43.50 -31.37 -15.42
CA LEU A 281 -44.90 -31.79 -15.38
C LEU A 281 -44.99 -33.25 -14.94
N ALA A 282 -45.92 -33.55 -14.02
CA ALA A 282 -46.24 -34.94 -13.67
C ALA A 282 -46.93 -35.67 -14.84
N SER A 283 -47.65 -34.92 -15.70
CA SER A 283 -48.18 -35.39 -16.98
C SER A 283 -48.25 -34.20 -17.94
N SER A 284 -47.87 -34.41 -19.20
CA SER A 284 -47.98 -33.40 -20.27
C SER A 284 -49.42 -33.22 -20.80
N LYS A 285 -50.36 -34.07 -20.36
CA LYS A 285 -51.76 -34.07 -20.78
C LYS A 285 -52.69 -34.21 -19.57
N VAL A 286 -53.74 -33.39 -19.51
CA VAL A 286 -54.79 -33.48 -18.48
C VAL A 286 -56.18 -33.26 -19.08
N LYS A 287 -57.22 -33.80 -18.44
CA LYS A 287 -58.61 -33.54 -18.83
C LYS A 287 -59.06 -32.15 -18.37
N VAL A 288 -59.97 -31.52 -19.11
CA VAL A 288 -60.62 -30.26 -18.72
C VAL A 288 -61.18 -30.41 -17.30
N GLY A 289 -61.00 -29.37 -16.47
CA GLY A 289 -61.43 -29.38 -15.07
C GLY A 289 -60.47 -30.08 -14.09
N THR A 290 -59.43 -30.76 -14.58
CA THR A 290 -58.41 -31.40 -13.74
C THR A 290 -57.24 -30.44 -13.47
N LYS A 291 -56.74 -30.43 -12.22
CA LYS A 291 -55.53 -29.65 -11.87
C LYS A 291 -54.27 -30.42 -12.25
N ALA A 292 -53.41 -29.85 -13.07
CA ALA A 292 -52.09 -30.41 -13.34
C ALA A 292 -51.16 -30.27 -12.13
N LYS A 293 -50.16 -31.15 -12.03
CA LYS A 293 -49.15 -31.14 -10.96
C LYS A 293 -47.76 -30.93 -11.54
N LEU A 294 -46.98 -30.06 -10.93
CA LEU A 294 -45.58 -29.80 -11.21
C LEU A 294 -44.72 -30.36 -10.07
N ARG A 295 -43.54 -30.88 -10.41
CA ARG A 295 -42.43 -31.09 -9.47
C ARG A 295 -41.43 -29.97 -9.72
N VAL A 296 -41.14 -29.18 -8.70
CA VAL A 296 -40.26 -28.01 -8.77
C VAL A 296 -39.08 -28.23 -7.85
N THR A 297 -37.87 -28.08 -8.37
CA THR A 297 -36.64 -27.97 -7.60
C THR A 297 -36.19 -26.52 -7.72
N LEU A 298 -35.99 -25.88 -6.58
CA LEU A 298 -35.46 -24.52 -6.51
C LEU A 298 -34.23 -24.57 -5.64
N ASP A 299 -33.11 -24.10 -6.18
CA ASP A 299 -31.99 -23.61 -5.40
C ASP A 299 -32.03 -22.09 -5.47
N SER A 300 -32.44 -21.46 -4.36
CA SER A 300 -32.59 -20.02 -4.32
C SER A 300 -31.30 -19.28 -3.96
N GLY A 301 -30.24 -19.98 -3.52
CA GLY A 301 -29.09 -19.40 -2.82
C GLY A 301 -29.41 -18.79 -1.44
N VAL A 302 -30.61 -18.23 -1.26
CA VAL A 302 -31.11 -17.64 0.00
C VAL A 302 -31.85 -18.65 0.87
N LYS A 303 -31.82 -18.46 2.19
CA LYS A 303 -32.61 -19.25 3.15
C LYS A 303 -34.05 -18.73 3.20
N GLY A 304 -35.01 -19.63 3.35
CA GLY A 304 -36.43 -19.28 3.48
C GLY A 304 -37.25 -19.64 2.26
N ARG A 305 -38.41 -18.99 2.09
CA ARG A 305 -39.28 -19.19 0.92
C ARG A 305 -39.28 -17.91 0.09
N VAL A 306 -38.88 -18.02 -1.17
CA VAL A 306 -38.92 -16.92 -2.13
C VAL A 306 -40.23 -16.92 -2.93
N PRO A 307 -40.73 -15.74 -3.34
CA PRO A 307 -41.87 -15.64 -4.24
C PRO A 307 -41.52 -16.14 -5.64
N VAL A 308 -42.38 -17.01 -6.18
CA VAL A 308 -42.28 -17.58 -7.52
C VAL A 308 -43.62 -17.42 -8.23
N LEU A 309 -43.61 -16.83 -9.43
CA LEU A 309 -44.78 -16.67 -10.28
C LEU A 309 -44.86 -17.82 -11.28
N LEU A 310 -46.03 -18.45 -11.39
CA LEU A 310 -46.34 -19.40 -12.45
C LEU A 310 -47.06 -18.65 -13.56
N TYR A 311 -46.45 -18.63 -14.74
CA TYR A 311 -47.00 -18.07 -15.96
C TYR A 311 -47.68 -19.14 -16.82
N ASP A 312 -48.69 -18.72 -17.58
CA ASP A 312 -49.19 -19.40 -18.78
C ASP A 312 -49.12 -18.39 -19.94
N GLY A 313 -48.19 -18.60 -20.85
CA GLY A 313 -47.79 -17.56 -21.80
C GLY A 313 -47.28 -16.32 -21.06
N SER A 314 -47.94 -15.18 -21.23
CA SER A 314 -47.62 -13.91 -20.56
C SER A 314 -48.43 -13.65 -19.28
N SER A 315 -49.41 -14.49 -18.95
CA SER A 315 -50.31 -14.25 -17.82
C SER A 315 -49.86 -14.99 -16.56
N VAL A 316 -49.79 -14.29 -15.43
CA VAL A 316 -49.56 -14.93 -14.12
C VAL A 316 -50.83 -15.67 -13.71
N VAL A 317 -50.73 -17.00 -13.64
CA VAL A 317 -51.87 -17.84 -13.22
C VAL A 317 -51.82 -18.20 -11.74
N LYS A 318 -50.64 -18.12 -11.11
CA LYS A 318 -50.50 -18.40 -9.67
C LYS A 318 -49.22 -17.84 -9.07
N THR A 319 -49.31 -17.28 -7.86
CA THR A 319 -48.15 -16.93 -7.02
C THR A 319 -47.87 -18.04 -6.01
N LEU A 320 -46.60 -18.36 -5.82
CA LEU A 320 -46.11 -19.43 -4.97
C LEU A 320 -45.04 -18.88 -4.02
N LYS A 321 -44.92 -19.46 -2.82
CA LYS A 321 -43.73 -19.30 -1.97
C LYS A 321 -42.97 -20.61 -1.94
N ILE A 322 -41.83 -20.69 -2.61
CA ILE A 322 -41.00 -21.90 -2.75
C ILE A 322 -39.69 -21.68 -2.00
N GLY A 323 -39.29 -22.63 -1.16
CA GLY A 323 -37.98 -22.58 -0.51
C GLY A 323 -37.02 -23.56 -1.16
N HIS A 324 -35.74 -23.46 -0.80
CA HIS A 324 -34.68 -24.34 -1.28
C HIS A 324 -34.97 -25.82 -0.98
N ARG A 325 -35.59 -26.53 -1.93
CA ARG A 325 -35.95 -27.95 -1.80
C ARG A 325 -36.07 -28.59 -3.17
N ALA A 326 -35.53 -29.81 -3.29
CA ALA A 326 -35.74 -30.66 -4.45
C ALA A 326 -37.18 -31.20 -4.51
N GLY A 327 -37.77 -31.22 -5.71
CA GLY A 327 -38.98 -31.99 -6.02
C GLY A 327 -40.28 -31.54 -5.35
N LYS A 328 -40.39 -30.28 -4.90
CA LYS A 328 -41.62 -29.71 -4.31
C LYS A 328 -42.80 -29.87 -5.26
N ARG A 329 -43.90 -30.46 -4.77
CA ARG A 329 -45.13 -30.63 -5.54
C ARG A 329 -45.94 -29.33 -5.54
N VAL A 330 -46.17 -28.79 -6.74
CA VAL A 330 -46.98 -27.59 -6.96
C VAL A 330 -48.19 -27.95 -7.81
N THR A 331 -49.35 -27.38 -7.51
CA THR A 331 -50.58 -27.61 -8.29
C THR A 331 -50.87 -26.40 -9.17
N VAL A 332 -51.08 -26.64 -10.46
CA VAL A 332 -51.49 -25.63 -11.46
C VAL A 332 -53.00 -25.39 -11.32
N PRO A 333 -53.49 -24.13 -11.44
CA PRO A 333 -54.92 -23.86 -11.53
C PRO A 333 -55.60 -24.64 -12.67
N LYS A 334 -56.93 -24.71 -12.65
CA LYS A 334 -57.68 -25.30 -13.77
C LYS A 334 -57.51 -24.38 -14.98
N LEU A 335 -57.00 -24.91 -16.09
CA LEU A 335 -56.82 -24.17 -17.33
C LEU A 335 -57.90 -24.57 -18.35
N ALA A 336 -58.20 -23.66 -19.27
CA ALA A 336 -59.14 -23.89 -20.36
C ALA A 336 -58.64 -25.03 -21.28
N LYS A 337 -59.50 -25.52 -22.18
CA LYS A 337 -59.07 -26.48 -23.21
C LYS A 337 -58.06 -25.80 -24.13
N GLY A 338 -56.90 -26.42 -24.35
CA GLY A 338 -55.89 -25.85 -25.23
C GLY A 338 -54.47 -26.32 -24.97
N ARG A 339 -53.52 -25.65 -25.64
CA ARG A 339 -52.08 -25.79 -25.42
C ARG A 339 -51.63 -24.62 -24.54
N HIS A 340 -51.03 -24.93 -23.41
CA HIS A 340 -50.53 -23.99 -22.42
C HIS A 340 -49.01 -24.10 -22.32
N VAL A 341 -48.32 -22.95 -22.27
CA VAL A 341 -46.87 -22.88 -22.13
C VAL A 341 -46.58 -22.30 -20.77
N LEU A 342 -46.18 -23.15 -19.84
CA LEU A 342 -45.96 -22.78 -18.45
C LEU A 342 -44.49 -22.47 -18.21
N THR A 343 -44.24 -21.42 -17.44
CA THR A 343 -42.90 -21.03 -16.96
C THR A 343 -43.01 -20.62 -15.50
N LEU A 344 -42.00 -20.96 -14.70
CA LEU A 344 -41.87 -20.44 -13.35
C LEU A 344 -40.82 -19.34 -13.34
N TYR A 345 -41.16 -18.21 -12.72
CA TYR A 345 -40.29 -17.05 -12.58
C TYR A 345 -40.05 -16.77 -11.09
N VAL A 346 -38.79 -16.88 -10.66
CA VAL A 346 -38.33 -16.45 -9.34
C VAL A 346 -38.26 -14.93 -9.36
N VAL A 347 -38.99 -14.30 -8.44
CA VAL A 347 -38.98 -12.84 -8.32
C VAL A 347 -37.67 -12.39 -7.67
N PRO A 348 -36.95 -11.40 -8.23
CA PRO A 348 -35.71 -10.89 -7.65
C PRO A 348 -35.98 -10.19 -6.32
N SER A 349 -34.98 -10.17 -5.45
CA SER A 349 -34.98 -9.44 -4.19
C SER A 349 -33.61 -8.78 -3.96
N ALA A 350 -33.42 -8.11 -2.82
CA ALA A 350 -32.11 -7.61 -2.44
C ALA A 350 -31.07 -8.75 -2.28
N GLU A 351 -31.51 -9.97 -1.94
CA GLU A 351 -30.65 -11.11 -1.62
C GLU A 351 -30.50 -12.12 -2.77
N ASN A 352 -31.35 -12.06 -3.81
CA ASN A 352 -31.32 -12.99 -4.93
C ASN A 352 -31.69 -12.33 -6.26
N GLU A 353 -31.07 -12.80 -7.34
CA GLU A 353 -31.42 -12.42 -8.70
C GLU A 353 -32.73 -13.10 -9.16
N ALA A 354 -33.20 -12.73 -10.37
CA ALA A 354 -34.32 -13.40 -11.00
C ALA A 354 -33.87 -14.69 -11.69
N ALA A 355 -34.73 -15.70 -11.76
CA ALA A 355 -34.50 -16.89 -12.57
C ALA A 355 -35.79 -17.38 -13.20
N THR A 356 -35.69 -17.98 -14.38
CA THR A 356 -36.85 -18.54 -15.09
C THR A 356 -36.59 -20.00 -15.42
N SER A 357 -37.59 -20.86 -15.20
CA SER A 357 -37.50 -22.27 -15.57
C SER A 357 -37.57 -22.44 -17.09
N ASP A 358 -37.20 -23.63 -17.56
CA ASP A 358 -37.55 -24.06 -18.90
C ASP A 358 -39.07 -24.01 -19.14
N LYS A 359 -39.44 -23.85 -20.42
CA LYS A 359 -40.84 -23.85 -20.88
C LYS A 359 -41.43 -25.26 -20.79
N LEU A 360 -42.56 -25.38 -20.11
CA LEU A 360 -43.31 -26.63 -19.97
C LEU A 360 -44.58 -26.58 -20.79
N VAL A 361 -44.75 -27.52 -21.72
CA VAL A 361 -45.95 -27.58 -22.56
C VAL A 361 -46.99 -28.53 -21.97
N LEU A 362 -48.12 -27.98 -21.52
CA LEU A 362 -49.28 -28.73 -21.01
C LEU A 362 -50.41 -28.70 -22.05
N ARG A 363 -51.00 -29.87 -22.35
CA ARG A 363 -52.19 -29.97 -23.21
C ARG A 363 -53.42 -30.34 -22.38
N VAL A 364 -54.41 -29.46 -22.37
CA VAL A 364 -55.71 -29.72 -21.74
C VAL A 364 -56.69 -30.23 -22.80
N ARG A 365 -57.15 -31.46 -22.63
CA ARG A 365 -58.04 -32.17 -23.58
C ARG A 365 -59.38 -32.48 -22.95
N ARG A 366 -60.40 -32.78 -23.75
CA ARG A 366 -61.71 -33.26 -23.25
C ARG A 366 -61.54 -34.55 -22.45
#